data_AF-A0A261BLY0-F1
#
_entry.id   AF-A0A261BLY0-F1
#
_cell.length_a   1.000
_cell.length_b   1.000
_cell.length_c   1.000
_cell.angle_alpha   90.00
_cell.angle_beta   90.00
_cell.angle_gamma   90.00
#
_symmetry.space_group_name_H-M   'P 1'
#
loop_
_entity.id
_entity.type
_entity.pdbx_description
1 polymer ?
#
loop_
_entity_poly.entity_id
_entity_poly.type
_entity_poly.pdbx_seq_one_letter_code
_entity_poly.pdbx_strand_id
1 'polypeptide(L)'
;MVIKLPRFPYLVQKAIFGVMDHEDLFFISLCSKKMKNLVKSVQKVSFNSIEYIVYKIMDDGMRVDAVGKDYVEKFIISMYPKTHQQMSGIESNEIKQMEAVVLYDPLQGEKEAEFINNHILDLFGSDKEYRLETLYLVTVNTRFLKKLKNITITEFNLYDTSHVEGWEEYFSASPNQTFLTGEISLSGKFEDDSKFYQTDTIEIFEDTSISSEILKNFEGQKAYLSCEKVDNSDIIQLMKRWKSNEAFQNLEYLTVKFQNNDLFDANEIKNACEVKLTSKNAPVYQVDN
;
A
#
# COMPACT_ATOMS: atom_id res chain seq x y z
N MET A 1 -24.11 33.97 -2.87
CA MET A 1 -24.22 34.18 -1.41
C MET A 1 -23.06 33.45 -0.76
N VAL A 2 -22.15 34.13 -0.05
CA VAL A 2 -21.00 33.46 0.60
C VAL A 2 -21.45 32.98 1.98
N ILE A 3 -21.59 31.66 2.16
CA ILE A 3 -21.89 31.08 3.48
C ILE A 3 -20.68 31.28 4.37
N LYS A 4 -20.86 31.99 5.50
CA LYS A 4 -19.79 32.27 6.45
C LYS A 4 -19.73 31.19 7.54
N LEU A 5 -19.53 29.92 7.14
CA LEU A 5 -19.47 28.76 8.04
C LEU A 5 -18.65 29.00 9.33
N PRO A 6 -17.45 29.62 9.28
CA PRO A 6 -16.64 29.83 10.48
C PRO A 6 -17.21 30.86 11.47
N ARG A 7 -18.29 31.56 11.11
CA ARG A 7 -18.97 32.54 11.99
C ARG A 7 -20.18 31.96 12.71
N PHE A 8 -20.62 30.76 12.34
CA PHE A 8 -21.72 30.12 13.06
C PHE A 8 -21.28 29.67 14.46
N PRO A 9 -22.20 29.59 15.44
CA PRO A 9 -21.93 28.94 16.72
C PRO A 9 -21.44 27.50 16.53
N TYR A 10 -20.58 27.02 17.43
CA TYR A 10 -19.97 25.69 17.32
C TYR A 10 -21.00 24.55 17.14
N LEU A 11 -22.13 24.60 17.86
CA LEU A 11 -23.18 23.58 17.72
C LEU A 11 -23.79 23.54 16.32
N VAL A 12 -23.93 24.69 15.67
CA VAL A 12 -24.41 24.79 14.28
C VAL A 12 -23.36 24.25 13.32
N GLN A 13 -22.08 24.57 13.52
CA GLN A 13 -20.98 24.01 12.73
C GLN A 13 -20.93 22.47 12.85
N LYS A 14 -21.08 21.95 14.07
CA LYS A 14 -21.11 20.50 14.34
C LYS A 14 -22.31 19.82 13.68
N ALA A 15 -23.48 20.45 13.69
CA ALA A 15 -24.66 19.93 13.01
C ALA A 15 -24.48 19.92 11.48
N ILE A 16 -23.92 20.99 10.90
CA ILE A 16 -23.67 21.09 9.46
C ILE A 16 -22.64 20.04 9.02
N PHE A 17 -21.47 20.01 9.66
CA PHE A 17 -20.43 19.05 9.30
C PHE A 17 -20.79 17.61 9.68
N GLY A 18 -21.71 17.41 10.63
CA GLY A 18 -22.13 16.07 11.07
C GLY A 18 -23.04 15.34 10.08
N VAL A 19 -23.63 16.06 9.12
CA VAL A 19 -24.42 15.45 8.03
C VAL A 19 -23.63 15.34 6.72
N MET A 20 -22.40 15.86 6.69
CA MET A 20 -21.49 15.79 5.55
C MET A 20 -20.69 14.50 5.61
N ASP A 21 -20.43 13.92 4.44
CA ASP A 21 -19.54 12.77 4.32
C ASP A 21 -18.06 13.18 4.23
N HIS A 22 -17.17 12.22 3.98
CA HIS A 22 -15.73 12.51 3.92
C HIS A 22 -15.36 13.29 2.66
N GLU A 23 -16.10 13.14 1.57
CA GLU A 23 -15.91 13.87 0.31
C GLU A 23 -16.21 15.36 0.48
N ASP A 24 -17.35 15.68 1.10
CA ASP A 24 -17.78 17.03 1.42
C ASP A 24 -16.78 17.73 2.34
N LEU A 25 -16.37 17.03 3.41
CA LEU A 25 -15.43 17.55 4.40
C LEU A 25 -14.05 17.79 3.77
N PHE A 26 -13.60 16.90 2.89
CA PHE A 26 -12.37 17.06 2.13
C PHE A 26 -12.45 18.32 1.25
N PHE A 27 -13.50 18.47 0.43
CA PHE A 27 -13.65 19.65 -0.44
C PHE A 27 -13.74 20.97 0.34
N ILE A 28 -14.52 20.99 1.41
CA ILE A 28 -14.65 22.18 2.26
C ILE A 28 -13.28 22.53 2.86
N SER A 29 -12.48 21.54 3.24
CA SER A 29 -11.14 21.78 3.77
C SER A 29 -10.17 22.39 2.75
N LEU A 30 -10.37 22.18 1.45
CA LEU A 30 -9.57 22.80 0.38
C LEU A 30 -9.82 24.31 0.22
N CYS A 31 -10.95 24.82 0.71
CA CYS A 31 -11.35 26.22 0.50
C CYS A 31 -10.43 27.24 1.20
N SER A 32 -9.86 26.90 2.36
CA SER A 32 -8.86 27.73 3.04
C SER A 32 -8.22 27.00 4.23
N LYS A 33 -7.04 27.45 4.66
CA LYS A 33 -6.41 26.98 5.91
C LYS A 33 -7.33 27.11 7.13
N LYS A 34 -8.11 28.21 7.21
CA LYS A 34 -9.09 28.43 8.29
C LYS A 34 -10.19 27.37 8.26
N MET A 35 -10.68 27.02 7.07
CA MET A 35 -11.72 26.02 6.91
C MET A 35 -11.21 24.62 7.24
N LYS A 36 -10.04 24.23 6.74
CA LYS A 36 -9.40 22.97 7.10
C LYS A 36 -9.27 22.80 8.62
N ASN A 37 -8.74 23.81 9.31
CA ASN A 37 -8.59 23.76 10.76
C ASN A 37 -9.96 23.66 11.47
N LEU A 38 -10.99 24.32 10.92
CA LEU A 38 -12.34 24.23 11.46
C LEU A 38 -12.89 22.82 11.31
N VAL A 39 -12.83 22.23 10.11
CA VAL A 39 -13.24 20.85 9.82
C VAL A 39 -12.51 19.89 10.76
N LYS A 40 -11.17 19.96 10.82
CA LYS A 40 -10.33 19.12 11.68
C LYS A 40 -10.72 19.22 13.17
N SER A 41 -11.02 20.42 13.66
CA SER A 41 -11.41 20.61 15.07
C SER A 41 -12.84 20.13 15.39
N VAL A 42 -13.79 20.36 14.49
CA VAL A 42 -15.21 19.98 14.70
C VAL A 42 -15.40 18.48 14.50
N GLN A 43 -14.72 17.88 13.52
CA GLN A 43 -14.83 16.46 13.15
C GLN A 43 -13.80 15.56 13.82
N LYS A 44 -13.05 16.06 14.80
CA LYS A 44 -11.99 15.29 15.50
C LYS A 44 -12.46 13.91 15.98
N VAL A 45 -13.66 13.82 16.58
CA VAL A 45 -14.20 12.54 17.08
C VAL A 45 -14.54 11.60 15.92
N SER A 46 -15.09 12.12 14.83
CA SER A 46 -15.42 11.34 13.62
C SER A 46 -14.13 10.81 12.96
N PHE A 47 -13.14 11.67 12.73
CA PHE A 47 -11.85 11.28 12.14
C PHE A 47 -11.08 10.30 13.03
N ASN A 48 -11.20 10.42 14.35
CA ASN A 48 -10.60 9.44 15.26
C ASN A 48 -11.20 8.02 15.11
N SER A 49 -12.43 7.90 14.61
CA SER A 49 -13.08 6.60 14.35
C SER A 49 -12.66 5.93 13.05
N ILE A 50 -11.92 6.64 12.19
CA ILE A 50 -11.26 6.06 11.02
C ILE A 50 -10.15 5.14 11.51
N GLU A 51 -10.18 3.89 11.07
CA GLU A 51 -9.18 2.88 11.38
C GLU A 51 -7.96 3.09 10.49
N TYR A 52 -8.18 3.15 9.18
CA TYR A 52 -7.14 3.42 8.19
C TYR A 52 -7.68 4.19 6.99
N ILE A 53 -6.76 4.77 6.22
CA ILE A 53 -7.05 5.38 4.91
C ILE A 53 -6.38 4.52 3.84
N VAL A 54 -7.11 4.16 2.79
CA VAL A 54 -6.60 3.30 1.71
C VAL A 54 -6.52 4.07 0.40
N TYR A 55 -5.37 3.98 -0.24
CA TYR A 55 -5.13 4.45 -1.61
C TYR A 55 -5.26 3.26 -2.55
N LYS A 56 -6.30 3.26 -3.37
CA LYS A 56 -6.58 2.25 -4.38
C LYS A 56 -6.06 2.70 -5.73
N ILE A 57 -5.08 1.98 -6.25
CA ILE A 57 -4.40 2.30 -7.50
C ILE A 57 -4.98 1.43 -8.62
N MET A 58 -5.47 2.09 -9.67
CA MET A 58 -6.03 1.46 -10.87
C MET A 58 -5.20 1.92 -12.09
N ASP A 59 -5.31 1.21 -13.22
CA ASP A 59 -4.56 1.55 -14.44
C ASP A 59 -4.79 2.99 -14.90
N ASP A 60 -6.01 3.47 -14.70
CA ASP A 60 -6.44 4.78 -15.13
C ASP A 60 -6.56 5.78 -13.97
N GLY A 61 -6.06 5.49 -12.77
CA GLY A 61 -6.12 6.50 -11.71
C GLY A 61 -5.90 5.99 -10.30
N MET A 62 -6.37 6.82 -9.37
CA MET A 62 -6.28 6.57 -7.94
C MET A 62 -7.59 6.94 -7.28
N ARG A 63 -8.03 6.12 -6.33
CA ARG A 63 -9.16 6.41 -5.44
C ARG A 63 -8.67 6.37 -4.00
N VAL A 64 -9.21 7.22 -3.15
CA VAL A 64 -8.89 7.27 -1.73
C VAL A 64 -10.16 7.16 -0.91
N ASP A 65 -10.16 6.23 0.02
CA ASP A 65 -11.27 5.95 0.92
C ASP A 65 -10.79 5.98 2.39
N ALA A 66 -11.65 6.43 3.29
CA ALA A 66 -11.49 6.24 4.74
C ALA A 66 -12.27 5.00 5.16
N VAL A 67 -11.65 4.12 5.94
CA VAL A 67 -12.30 2.90 6.42
C VAL A 67 -12.50 2.97 7.93
N GLY A 68 -13.75 2.77 8.35
CA GLY A 68 -14.13 2.71 9.76
C GLY A 68 -13.97 1.31 10.35
N LYS A 69 -14.24 1.17 11.65
CA LYS A 69 -14.25 -0.13 12.35
C LYS A 69 -15.35 -1.10 11.88
N ASP A 70 -16.34 -0.58 11.17
CA ASP A 70 -17.37 -1.35 10.50
C ASP A 70 -16.90 -1.93 9.17
N TYR A 71 -15.64 -1.69 8.78
CA TYR A 71 -15.04 -2.05 7.49
C TYR A 71 -15.80 -1.48 6.28
N VAL A 72 -16.58 -0.42 6.51
CA VAL A 72 -17.27 0.29 5.43
C VAL A 72 -16.34 1.38 4.91
N GLU A 73 -16.06 1.31 3.62
CA GLU A 73 -15.29 2.31 2.91
C GLU A 73 -16.12 3.56 2.67
N LYS A 74 -15.57 4.72 3.02
CA LYS A 74 -16.17 6.03 2.82
C LYS A 74 -15.29 6.83 1.90
N PHE A 75 -15.83 7.13 0.74
CA PHE A 75 -15.16 7.87 -0.31
C PHE A 75 -14.64 9.24 0.15
N ILE A 76 -13.42 9.58 -0.27
CA ILE A 76 -12.80 10.89 -0.05
C ILE A 76 -12.60 11.60 -1.39
N ILE A 77 -11.84 10.99 -2.29
CA ILE A 77 -11.41 11.60 -3.54
C ILE A 77 -10.91 10.57 -4.53
N SER A 78 -11.15 10.82 -5.81
CA SER A 78 -10.52 10.11 -6.92
C SER A 78 -9.71 11.07 -7.80
N MET A 79 -8.75 10.51 -8.51
CA MET A 79 -7.87 11.20 -9.43
C MET A 79 -7.75 10.37 -10.72
N TYR A 80 -8.13 10.97 -11.86
CA TYR A 80 -8.13 10.31 -13.17
C TYR A 80 -7.49 11.20 -14.25
N PRO A 81 -6.85 10.65 -15.28
CA PRO A 81 -6.31 11.43 -16.39
C PRO A 81 -7.46 12.07 -17.18
N LYS A 82 -7.21 13.23 -17.77
CA LYS A 82 -8.20 13.95 -18.60
C LYS A 82 -8.74 13.11 -19.77
N THR A 83 -8.00 12.12 -20.25
CA THR A 83 -8.45 11.18 -21.30
C THR A 83 -9.60 10.28 -20.84
N HIS A 84 -9.77 10.05 -19.53
CA HIS A 84 -10.88 9.28 -18.97
C HIS A 84 -12.25 9.92 -19.26
N GLN A 85 -12.34 11.27 -19.34
CA GLN A 85 -13.58 11.95 -19.74
C GLN A 85 -14.01 11.68 -21.18
N GLN A 86 -13.08 11.36 -22.08
CA GLN A 86 -13.39 11.09 -23.49
C GLN A 86 -13.91 9.67 -23.72
N MET A 87 -13.41 8.70 -22.95
CA MET A 87 -13.82 7.29 -23.05
C MET A 87 -15.18 7.02 -22.40
N SER A 88 -15.54 7.77 -21.37
CA SER A 88 -16.80 7.61 -20.63
C SER A 88 -18.04 8.13 -21.38
N GLY A 89 -17.89 8.64 -22.62
CA GLY A 89 -19.02 9.02 -23.48
C GLY A 89 -19.99 10.00 -22.81
N ILE A 90 -19.47 10.90 -21.97
CA ILE A 90 -20.29 11.82 -21.18
C ILE A 90 -20.81 12.93 -22.10
N GLU A 91 -21.85 12.59 -22.86
CA GLU A 91 -22.77 13.60 -23.37
C GLU A 91 -23.39 14.29 -22.16
N SER A 92 -23.04 15.57 -22.02
CA SER A 92 -23.64 16.51 -21.09
C SER A 92 -25.16 16.41 -21.16
N ASN A 93 -25.82 15.85 -20.13
CA ASN A 93 -27.19 16.20 -19.70
C ASN A 93 -27.72 15.41 -18.48
N GLU A 94 -27.01 14.40 -17.96
CA GLU A 94 -27.37 13.79 -16.67
C GLU A 94 -26.51 14.40 -15.56
N ILE A 95 -27.14 15.08 -14.60
CA ILE A 95 -26.49 15.48 -13.34
C ILE A 95 -26.25 14.20 -12.54
N LYS A 96 -25.19 13.46 -12.88
CA LYS A 96 -24.63 12.45 -11.98
C LYS A 96 -24.07 13.20 -10.76
N GLN A 97 -24.27 12.64 -9.57
CA GLN A 97 -23.55 13.05 -8.36
C GLN A 97 -22.07 13.23 -8.75
N MET A 98 -21.56 14.45 -8.66
CA MET A 98 -20.15 14.72 -8.94
C MET A 98 -19.37 14.13 -7.78
N GLU A 99 -18.89 12.90 -7.94
CA GLU A 99 -17.82 12.39 -7.09
C GLU A 99 -16.68 13.40 -7.09
N ALA A 100 -16.01 13.51 -5.95
CA ALA A 100 -14.79 14.28 -5.80
C ALA A 100 -13.68 13.80 -6.75
N VAL A 101 -13.60 14.40 -7.94
CA VAL A 101 -12.63 13.98 -8.97
C VAL A 101 -11.63 15.09 -9.29
N VAL A 102 -10.34 14.75 -9.23
CA VAL A 102 -9.25 15.57 -9.78
C VAL A 102 -8.85 15.01 -11.13
N LEU A 103 -8.97 15.85 -12.17
CA LEU A 103 -8.53 15.50 -13.51
C LEU A 103 -7.13 16.03 -13.77
N TYR A 104 -6.19 15.14 -14.09
CA TYR A 104 -4.79 15.49 -14.31
C TYR A 104 -4.36 15.25 -15.77
N ASP A 105 -3.31 15.95 -16.19
CA ASP A 105 -2.63 15.60 -17.44
C ASP A 105 -1.84 14.29 -17.22
N PRO A 106 -2.01 13.23 -18.03
CA PRO A 106 -1.33 11.95 -17.84
C PRO A 106 0.18 12.04 -17.60
N LEU A 107 0.83 13.10 -18.11
CA LEU A 107 2.27 13.32 -17.97
C LEU A 107 2.66 14.15 -16.73
N GLN A 108 1.70 14.70 -15.97
CA GLN A 108 1.97 15.66 -14.89
C GLN A 108 1.29 15.34 -13.54
N GLY A 109 0.60 14.21 -13.39
CA GLY A 109 -0.20 13.87 -12.20
C GLY A 109 0.55 13.76 -10.86
N GLU A 110 1.88 13.72 -10.86
CA GLU A 110 2.67 13.59 -9.63
C GLU A 110 2.39 14.73 -8.63
N LYS A 111 2.19 15.96 -9.12
CA LYS A 111 1.96 17.12 -8.24
C LYS A 111 0.60 17.04 -7.56
N GLU A 112 -0.42 16.63 -8.29
CA GLU A 112 -1.77 16.41 -7.79
C GLU A 112 -1.79 15.29 -6.75
N ALA A 113 -1.12 14.16 -7.03
CA ALA A 113 -1.00 13.06 -6.08
C ALA A 113 -0.27 13.48 -4.79
N GLU A 114 0.84 14.22 -4.92
CA GLU A 114 1.57 14.75 -3.76
C GLU A 114 0.71 15.74 -2.95
N PHE A 115 -0.03 16.61 -3.62
CA PHE A 115 -0.94 17.54 -2.96
C PHE A 115 -2.04 16.79 -2.19
N ILE A 116 -2.68 15.80 -2.83
CA ILE A 116 -3.73 14.98 -2.22
C ILE A 116 -3.17 14.25 -0.99
N ASN A 117 -2.05 13.52 -1.12
CA ASN A 117 -1.45 12.79 -0.01
C ASN A 117 -1.10 13.71 1.18
N ASN A 118 -0.42 14.83 0.94
CA ASN A 118 -0.08 15.79 1.99
C ASN A 118 -1.33 16.39 2.67
N HIS A 119 -2.38 16.69 1.89
CA HIS A 119 -3.60 17.28 2.43
C HIS A 119 -4.41 16.26 3.24
N ILE A 120 -4.45 15.00 2.81
CA ILE A 120 -5.05 13.89 3.57
C ILE A 120 -4.31 13.69 4.91
N LEU A 121 -2.98 13.66 4.89
CA LEU A 121 -2.16 13.52 6.10
C LEU A 121 -2.42 14.66 7.10
N ASP A 122 -2.55 15.90 6.63
CA ASP A 122 -2.87 17.02 7.52
C ASP A 122 -4.34 17.00 8.00
N LEU A 123 -5.28 16.64 7.13
CA LEU A 123 -6.71 16.67 7.47
C LEU A 123 -7.07 15.57 8.49
N PHE A 124 -6.66 14.33 8.22
CA PHE A 124 -7.06 13.15 8.98
C PHE A 124 -6.05 12.74 10.06
N GLY A 125 -4.78 13.14 9.92
CA GLY A 125 -3.71 12.89 10.88
C GLY A 125 -2.72 11.82 10.40
N SER A 126 -1.44 12.17 10.38
CA SER A 126 -0.35 11.27 9.98
C SER A 126 -0.07 10.13 10.97
N ASP A 127 -0.72 10.13 12.13
CA ASP A 127 -0.68 9.06 13.12
C ASP A 127 -1.63 7.89 12.78
N LYS A 128 -2.47 8.05 11.76
CA LYS A 128 -3.33 6.98 11.24
C LYS A 128 -2.53 5.97 10.43
N GLU A 129 -3.08 4.77 10.32
CA GLU A 129 -2.60 3.77 9.38
C GLU A 129 -3.01 4.18 7.96
N TYR A 130 -2.07 4.04 7.03
CA TYR A 130 -2.33 4.27 5.61
C TYR A 130 -1.94 3.04 4.82
N ARG A 131 -2.82 2.65 3.91
CA ARG A 131 -2.66 1.46 3.08
C ARG A 131 -2.58 1.86 1.61
N LEU A 132 -1.85 1.07 0.84
CA LEU A 132 -1.92 1.08 -0.61
C LEU A 132 -2.45 -0.26 -1.09
N GLU A 133 -3.41 -0.24 -2.00
CA GLU A 133 -3.96 -1.42 -2.64
C GLU A 133 -3.85 -1.20 -4.15
N THR A 134 -3.17 -2.10 -4.87
CA THR A 134 -3.24 -2.10 -6.32
C THR A 134 -4.42 -2.94 -6.78
N LEU A 135 -5.11 -2.52 -7.83
CA LEU A 135 -6.32 -3.15 -8.34
C LEU A 135 -6.16 -3.51 -9.82
N TYR A 136 -5.80 -4.77 -10.09
CA TYR A 136 -5.71 -5.34 -11.43
C TYR A 136 -4.83 -4.52 -12.38
N LEU A 137 -3.67 -4.07 -11.91
CA LEU A 137 -2.81 -3.20 -12.72
C LEU A 137 -2.20 -3.98 -13.89
N VAL A 138 -2.49 -3.52 -15.12
CA VAL A 138 -1.93 -3.99 -16.38
C VAL A 138 -0.81 -3.07 -16.86
N THR A 139 -0.98 -1.74 -16.70
CA THR A 139 0.07 -0.76 -17.02
C THR A 139 0.39 0.06 -15.79
N VAL A 140 1.40 -0.37 -15.03
CA VAL A 140 1.75 0.33 -13.78
C VAL A 140 2.43 1.66 -14.12
N ASN A 141 1.65 2.74 -14.19
CA ASN A 141 2.21 4.09 -14.09
C ASN A 141 2.57 4.36 -12.63
N THR A 142 3.71 3.82 -12.20
CA THR A 142 4.28 3.95 -10.85
C THR A 142 4.67 5.39 -10.49
N ARG A 143 4.66 6.33 -11.46
CA ARG A 143 5.28 7.65 -11.29
C ARG A 143 4.73 8.45 -10.12
N PHE A 144 3.44 8.34 -9.84
CA PHE A 144 2.85 9.05 -8.70
C PHE A 144 2.94 8.26 -7.39
N LEU A 145 3.27 6.97 -7.40
CA LEU A 145 3.43 6.16 -6.19
C LEU A 145 4.48 6.77 -5.26
N LYS A 146 5.61 7.24 -5.80
CA LYS A 146 6.67 7.95 -5.05
C LYS A 146 6.20 9.22 -4.31
N LYS A 147 4.97 9.68 -4.57
CA LYS A 147 4.37 10.84 -3.92
C LYS A 147 3.47 10.44 -2.75
N LEU A 148 3.18 9.16 -2.60
CA LEU A 148 2.39 8.60 -1.51
C LEU A 148 3.31 8.31 -0.32
N LYS A 149 3.24 9.18 0.68
CA LYS A 149 4.03 9.09 1.91
C LYS A 149 3.20 8.48 3.03
N ASN A 150 3.90 7.98 4.03
CA ASN A 150 3.34 7.43 5.27
C ASN A 150 2.49 6.18 5.08
N ILE A 151 2.67 5.46 3.96
CA ILE A 151 2.04 4.14 3.77
C ILE A 151 2.77 3.12 4.64
N THR A 152 2.01 2.31 5.38
CA THR A 152 2.53 1.29 6.29
C THR A 152 2.14 -0.13 5.88
N ILE A 153 1.15 -0.28 4.99
CA ILE A 153 0.73 -1.57 4.44
C ILE A 153 0.55 -1.44 2.94
N THR A 154 1.08 -2.40 2.18
CA THR A 154 0.85 -2.48 0.73
C THR A 154 0.29 -3.84 0.35
N GLU A 155 -0.85 -3.82 -0.33
CA GLU A 155 -1.49 -4.99 -0.93
C GLU A 155 -1.35 -4.95 -2.45
N PHE A 156 -0.73 -5.98 -3.00
CA PHE A 156 -0.45 -6.15 -4.41
C PHE A 156 -1.53 -7.01 -5.08
N ASN A 157 -2.05 -6.51 -6.18
CA ASN A 157 -2.79 -7.25 -7.19
C ASN A 157 -2.29 -6.79 -8.57
N LEU A 158 -1.11 -7.27 -8.94
CA LEU A 158 -0.46 -6.97 -10.22
C LEU A 158 -0.77 -8.08 -11.22
N TYR A 159 -1.46 -7.74 -12.31
CA TYR A 159 -1.81 -8.71 -13.35
C TYR A 159 -0.70 -8.85 -14.41
N ASP A 160 0.11 -7.80 -14.58
CA ASP A 160 1.25 -7.80 -15.49
C ASP A 160 2.54 -7.45 -14.75
N THR A 161 3.68 -7.84 -15.32
CA THR A 161 4.99 -7.62 -14.73
C THR A 161 5.34 -6.13 -14.73
N SER A 162 5.63 -5.59 -13.53
CA SER A 162 6.05 -4.20 -13.33
C SER A 162 7.56 -4.08 -13.09
N HIS A 163 8.19 -3.00 -13.56
CA HIS A 163 9.60 -2.75 -13.27
C HIS A 163 9.80 -2.20 -11.85
N VAL A 164 10.83 -2.69 -11.16
CA VAL A 164 11.13 -2.30 -9.76
C VAL A 164 11.43 -0.81 -9.57
N GLU A 165 11.89 -0.07 -10.58
CA GLU A 165 12.35 1.34 -10.44
C GLU A 165 11.30 2.25 -9.77
N GLY A 166 10.04 2.17 -10.19
CA GLY A 166 8.99 2.98 -9.59
C GLY A 166 8.56 2.51 -8.20
N TRP A 167 8.76 1.23 -7.90
CA TRP A 167 8.54 0.66 -6.58
C TRP A 167 9.66 1.03 -5.61
N GLU A 168 10.91 1.12 -6.09
CA GLU A 168 12.05 1.59 -5.30
C GLU A 168 11.83 3.04 -4.82
N GLU A 169 11.42 3.92 -5.74
CA GLU A 169 11.07 5.30 -5.41
C GLU A 169 9.88 5.37 -4.42
N TYR A 170 8.91 4.46 -4.54
CA TYR A 170 7.77 4.36 -3.64
C TYR A 170 8.18 3.92 -2.22
N PHE A 171 8.92 2.83 -2.09
CA PHE A 171 9.39 2.35 -0.78
C PHE A 171 10.33 3.35 -0.12
N SER A 172 11.11 4.09 -0.91
CA SER A 172 11.88 5.24 -0.40
C SER A 172 10.99 6.36 0.16
N ALA A 173 9.83 6.62 -0.46
CA ALA A 173 8.88 7.63 0.00
C ALA A 173 8.04 7.20 1.21
N SER A 174 7.81 5.89 1.36
CA SER A 174 7.09 5.26 2.47
C SER A 174 7.92 4.13 3.09
N PRO A 175 9.00 4.46 3.83
CA PRO A 175 10.00 3.49 4.27
C PRO A 175 9.58 2.61 5.46
N ASN A 176 8.49 2.95 6.15
CA ASN A 176 8.07 2.29 7.39
C ASN A 176 6.96 1.25 7.12
N GLN A 177 7.16 0.40 6.11
CA GLN A 177 6.20 -0.66 5.79
C GLN A 177 6.24 -1.74 6.87
N THR A 178 5.07 -2.06 7.41
CA THR A 178 4.87 -3.10 8.42
C THR A 178 4.40 -4.41 7.78
N PHE A 179 3.68 -4.33 6.66
CA PHE A 179 3.17 -5.51 5.98
C PHE A 179 3.07 -5.31 4.47
N LEU A 180 3.64 -6.25 3.72
CA LEU A 180 3.44 -6.37 2.28
C LEU A 180 2.72 -7.68 2.00
N THR A 181 1.66 -7.65 1.20
CA THR A 181 0.93 -8.86 0.83
C THR A 181 0.41 -8.84 -0.60
N GLY A 182 0.04 -10.02 -1.13
CA GLY A 182 -0.70 -10.15 -2.38
C GLY A 182 0.08 -10.79 -3.53
N GLU A 183 -0.49 -10.71 -4.73
CA GLU A 183 0.08 -11.26 -5.96
C GLU A 183 0.97 -10.21 -6.63
N ILE A 184 2.26 -10.56 -6.76
CA ILE A 184 3.31 -9.65 -7.20
C ILE A 184 4.06 -10.23 -8.40
N SER A 185 4.15 -9.42 -9.47
CA SER A 185 4.99 -9.71 -10.63
C SER A 185 5.92 -8.52 -10.85
N LEU A 186 7.14 -8.59 -10.31
CA LEU A 186 8.16 -7.54 -10.44
C LEU A 186 9.37 -8.03 -11.23
N SER A 187 9.87 -7.18 -12.13
CA SER A 187 11.07 -7.42 -12.92
C SER A 187 12.19 -6.43 -12.62
N GLY A 188 13.41 -6.94 -12.58
CA GLY A 188 14.59 -6.21 -12.15
C GLY A 188 15.01 -6.58 -10.73
N LYS A 189 15.90 -5.78 -10.17
CA LYS A 189 16.47 -5.98 -8.84
C LYS A 189 16.38 -4.65 -8.08
N PHE A 190 15.85 -4.68 -6.87
CA PHE A 190 15.89 -3.53 -5.95
C PHE A 190 17.33 -3.28 -5.49
N GLU A 191 17.61 -2.05 -5.06
CA GLU A 191 18.89 -1.71 -4.45
C GLU A 191 19.13 -2.55 -3.18
N ASP A 192 20.38 -2.89 -2.88
CA ASP A 192 20.70 -3.80 -1.77
C ASP A 192 20.23 -3.24 -0.41
N ASP A 193 20.15 -1.91 -0.27
CA ASP A 193 19.64 -1.20 0.92
C ASP A 193 18.18 -0.71 0.78
N SER A 194 17.44 -1.27 -0.19
CA SER A 194 16.05 -0.91 -0.46
C SER A 194 15.16 -1.09 0.76
N LYS A 195 14.24 -0.13 0.92
CA LYS A 195 13.23 -0.16 1.99
C LYS A 195 12.22 -1.28 1.83
N PHE A 196 12.11 -1.86 0.64
CA PHE A 196 11.35 -3.09 0.42
C PHE A 196 11.79 -4.22 1.37
N TYR A 197 13.10 -4.46 1.48
CA TYR A 197 13.66 -5.54 2.29
C TYR A 197 13.57 -5.30 3.81
N GLN A 198 13.31 -4.05 4.22
CA GLN A 198 13.21 -3.63 5.62
C GLN A 198 11.79 -3.75 6.17
N THR A 199 10.83 -4.18 5.35
CA THR A 199 9.46 -4.42 5.80
C THR A 199 9.41 -5.49 6.89
N ASP A 200 8.66 -5.26 7.96
CA ASP A 200 8.53 -6.23 9.06
C ASP A 200 8.02 -7.61 8.61
N THR A 201 6.93 -7.63 7.82
CA THR A 201 6.32 -8.87 7.33
C THR A 201 6.04 -8.83 5.83
N ILE A 202 6.40 -9.89 5.11
CA ILE A 202 6.09 -10.09 3.69
C ILE A 202 5.30 -11.39 3.53
N GLU A 203 4.12 -11.34 2.92
CA GLU A 203 3.33 -12.51 2.51
C GLU A 203 2.90 -12.40 1.05
N ILE A 204 3.70 -12.95 0.14
CA ILE A 204 3.50 -12.75 -1.29
C ILE A 204 3.34 -14.06 -2.05
N PHE A 205 2.59 -13.97 -3.13
CA PHE A 205 2.53 -14.94 -4.20
C PHE A 205 3.17 -14.32 -5.44
N GLU A 206 4.19 -14.96 -5.99
CA GLU A 206 4.92 -14.44 -7.14
C GLU A 206 5.18 -15.50 -8.21
N ASP A 207 5.22 -15.03 -9.46
CA ASP A 207 5.60 -15.78 -10.67
C ASP A 207 6.97 -15.35 -11.24
N THR A 208 7.61 -14.34 -10.63
CA THR A 208 8.93 -13.85 -11.03
C THR A 208 10.05 -14.40 -10.14
N SER A 209 11.17 -13.67 -10.03
CA SER A 209 12.35 -14.06 -9.27
C SER A 209 12.59 -13.14 -8.07
N ILE A 210 11.57 -12.41 -7.60
CA ILE A 210 11.75 -11.47 -6.49
C ILE A 210 11.98 -12.21 -5.16
N SER A 211 11.44 -13.43 -5.00
CA SER A 211 11.75 -14.26 -3.81
C SER A 211 13.23 -14.56 -3.66
N SER A 212 13.96 -14.84 -4.74
CA SER A 212 15.41 -15.05 -4.66
C SER A 212 16.13 -13.80 -4.14
N GLU A 213 15.66 -12.61 -4.49
CA GLU A 213 16.22 -11.36 -3.97
C GLU A 213 15.82 -11.09 -2.51
N ILE A 214 14.58 -11.43 -2.11
CA ILE A 214 14.15 -11.41 -0.71
C ILE A 214 15.02 -12.35 0.13
N LEU A 215 15.26 -13.58 -0.33
CA LEU A 215 16.10 -14.57 0.36
C LEU A 215 17.57 -14.13 0.50
N LYS A 216 18.01 -13.12 -0.27
CA LYS A 216 19.37 -12.55 -0.16
C LYS A 216 19.43 -11.35 0.77
N ASN A 217 18.40 -10.50 0.77
CA ASN A 217 18.49 -9.14 1.32
C ASN A 217 17.51 -8.85 2.45
N PHE A 218 16.54 -9.72 2.76
CA PHE A 218 15.50 -9.43 3.75
C PHE A 218 16.05 -9.14 5.15
N GLU A 219 15.60 -8.04 5.75
CA GLU A 219 15.99 -7.56 7.09
C GLU A 219 14.84 -7.58 8.09
N GLY A 220 13.62 -7.92 7.64
CA GLY A 220 12.42 -8.00 8.45
C GLY A 220 12.33 -9.26 9.32
N GLN A 221 11.14 -9.45 9.90
CA GLN A 221 10.87 -10.46 10.92
C GLN A 221 10.24 -11.72 10.34
N LYS A 222 9.29 -11.57 9.40
CA LYS A 222 8.48 -12.68 8.90
C LYS A 222 8.35 -12.65 7.38
N ALA A 223 8.64 -13.76 6.73
CA ALA A 223 8.48 -13.91 5.30
C ALA A 223 7.72 -15.19 4.95
N TYR A 224 6.68 -15.06 4.14
CA TYR A 224 5.84 -16.14 3.62
C TYR A 224 5.82 -16.01 2.10
N LEU A 225 6.67 -16.79 1.45
CA LEU A 225 6.91 -16.72 0.01
C LEU A 225 6.26 -17.91 -0.67
N SER A 226 5.37 -17.65 -1.62
CA SER A 226 4.88 -18.66 -2.56
C SER A 226 5.45 -18.34 -3.94
N CYS A 227 6.46 -19.10 -4.36
CA CYS A 227 7.32 -18.76 -5.48
C CYS A 227 7.31 -19.81 -6.59
N GLU A 228 7.49 -19.36 -7.82
CA GLU A 228 7.73 -20.24 -8.97
C GLU A 228 9.22 -20.61 -9.12
N LYS A 229 10.13 -19.65 -8.92
CA LYS A 229 11.56 -19.80 -9.20
C LYS A 229 12.43 -19.38 -8.02
N VAL A 230 12.86 -20.36 -7.23
CA VAL A 230 13.90 -20.21 -6.21
C VAL A 230 14.84 -21.40 -6.29
N ASP A 231 16.14 -21.15 -6.35
CA ASP A 231 17.15 -22.21 -6.37
C ASP A 231 17.46 -22.70 -4.95
N ASN A 232 17.79 -23.98 -4.80
CA ASN A 232 18.30 -24.53 -3.52
C ASN A 232 19.49 -23.72 -3.00
N SER A 233 20.30 -23.15 -3.90
CA SER A 233 21.48 -22.35 -3.55
C SER A 233 21.13 -21.06 -2.79
N ASP A 234 20.00 -20.41 -3.11
CA ASP A 234 19.54 -19.22 -2.40
C ASP A 234 19.21 -19.57 -0.94
N ILE A 235 18.49 -20.68 -0.73
CA ILE A 235 18.13 -21.16 0.60
C ILE A 235 19.37 -21.59 1.39
N ILE A 236 20.30 -22.30 0.75
CA ILE A 236 21.55 -22.72 1.39
C ILE A 236 22.37 -21.50 1.83
N GLN A 237 22.45 -20.45 1.00
CA GLN A 237 23.14 -19.22 1.35
C GLN A 237 22.48 -18.48 2.51
N LEU A 238 21.15 -18.34 2.48
CA LEU A 238 20.39 -17.76 3.59
C LEU A 238 20.70 -18.51 4.89
N MET A 239 20.56 -19.84 4.88
CA MET A 239 20.78 -20.66 6.08
C MET A 239 22.21 -20.57 6.60
N LYS A 240 23.22 -20.50 5.72
CA LYS A 240 24.62 -20.32 6.13
C LYS A 240 24.83 -18.97 6.80
N ARG A 241 24.35 -17.88 6.20
CA ARG A 241 24.48 -16.50 6.72
C ARG A 241 23.69 -16.31 8.01
N TRP A 242 22.52 -16.94 8.13
CA TRP A 242 21.72 -16.91 9.35
C TRP A 242 22.40 -17.68 10.48
N LYS A 243 22.87 -18.92 10.23
CA LYS A 243 23.59 -19.73 11.24
C LYS A 243 24.90 -19.09 11.69
N SER A 244 25.60 -18.38 10.80
CA SER A 244 26.83 -17.65 11.14
C SER A 244 26.57 -16.30 11.80
N ASN A 245 25.30 -15.88 11.95
CA ASN A 245 24.88 -14.57 12.43
C ASN A 245 25.40 -13.39 11.57
N GLU A 246 25.68 -13.65 10.29
CA GLU A 246 26.13 -12.65 9.32
C GLU A 246 24.97 -11.80 8.79
N ALA A 247 23.79 -12.40 8.60
CA ALA A 247 22.57 -11.71 8.15
C ALA A 247 21.31 -12.34 8.78
N PHE A 248 20.15 -11.72 8.54
CA PHE A 248 18.82 -12.20 8.97
C PHE A 248 18.66 -12.27 10.50
N GLN A 249 19.29 -11.34 11.24
CA GLN A 249 19.28 -11.35 12.71
C GLN A 249 17.88 -11.11 13.30
N ASN A 250 17.01 -10.41 12.56
CA ASN A 250 15.63 -10.16 12.96
C ASN A 250 14.67 -11.27 12.53
N LEU A 251 15.11 -12.21 11.69
CA LEU A 251 14.23 -13.22 11.08
C LEU A 251 13.71 -14.19 12.15
N GLU A 252 12.41 -14.12 12.40
CA GLU A 252 11.68 -15.02 13.30
C GLU A 252 11.07 -16.19 12.53
N TYR A 253 10.58 -15.93 11.31
CA TYR A 253 9.85 -16.91 10.52
C TYR A 253 10.10 -16.77 9.02
N LEU A 254 10.39 -17.90 8.37
CA LEU A 254 10.48 -18.00 6.92
C LEU A 254 9.72 -19.23 6.45
N THR A 255 8.80 -19.03 5.51
CA THR A 255 8.19 -20.09 4.71
C THR A 255 8.48 -19.84 3.25
N VAL A 256 8.95 -20.87 2.56
CA VAL A 256 9.11 -20.89 1.10
C VAL A 256 8.29 -22.05 0.57
N LYS A 257 7.25 -21.74 -0.19
CA LYS A 257 6.36 -22.71 -0.85
C LYS A 257 6.64 -22.66 -2.35
N PHE A 258 6.90 -23.82 -2.93
CA PHE A 258 7.14 -23.95 -4.36
C PHE A 258 5.84 -24.34 -5.06
N GLN A 259 5.52 -23.66 -6.16
CA GLN A 259 4.40 -24.07 -7.00
C GLN A 259 4.70 -25.36 -7.79
N ASN A 260 5.97 -25.55 -8.16
CA ASN A 260 6.45 -26.74 -8.83
C ASN A 260 7.49 -27.48 -7.98
N ASN A 261 7.19 -28.71 -7.57
CA ASN A 261 8.05 -29.53 -6.72
C ASN A 261 9.34 -30.01 -7.42
N ASP A 262 9.41 -29.96 -8.75
CA ASP A 262 10.53 -30.51 -9.51
C ASP A 262 11.81 -29.67 -9.39
N LEU A 263 11.71 -28.42 -8.91
CA LEU A 263 12.83 -27.49 -8.76
C LEU A 263 13.50 -27.54 -7.38
N PHE A 264 12.96 -28.31 -6.44
CA PHE A 264 13.38 -28.30 -5.03
C PHE A 264 13.96 -29.65 -4.59
N ASP A 265 15.23 -29.65 -4.17
CA ASP A 265 15.86 -30.82 -3.54
C ASP A 265 16.07 -30.58 -2.03
N ALA A 266 15.09 -31.04 -1.25
CA ALA A 266 15.15 -30.98 0.20
C ALA A 266 16.37 -31.70 0.80
N ASN A 267 16.91 -32.73 0.14
CA ASN A 267 18.05 -33.48 0.67
C ASN A 267 19.35 -32.70 0.47
N GLU A 268 19.50 -31.99 -0.64
CA GLU A 268 20.64 -31.10 -0.87
C GLU A 268 20.75 -30.05 0.24
N ILE A 269 19.65 -29.34 0.54
CA ILE A 269 19.61 -28.31 1.58
C ILE A 269 19.90 -28.91 2.95
N LYS A 270 19.28 -30.05 3.29
CA LYS A 270 19.50 -30.73 4.58
C LYS A 270 20.97 -31.10 4.77
N ASN A 271 21.61 -31.65 3.74
CA ASN A 271 23.01 -32.05 3.78
C ASN A 271 23.94 -30.83 3.87
N ALA A 272 23.67 -29.78 3.09
CA ALA A 272 24.48 -28.57 3.06
C ALA A 272 24.38 -27.73 4.34
N CYS A 273 23.23 -27.76 5.01
CA CYS A 273 22.94 -26.96 6.20
C CYS A 273 22.99 -27.76 7.52
N GLU A 274 23.23 -29.08 7.45
CA GLU A 274 23.28 -30.00 8.60
C GLU A 274 22.01 -29.96 9.46
N VAL A 275 20.84 -29.87 8.81
CA VAL A 275 19.54 -29.71 9.50
C VAL A 275 19.13 -31.03 10.15
N LYS A 276 18.99 -31.03 11.48
CA LYS A 276 18.43 -32.17 12.23
C LYS A 276 16.91 -32.08 12.24
N LEU A 277 16.23 -33.09 11.70
CA LEU A 277 14.77 -33.20 11.76
C LEU A 277 14.31 -33.21 13.22
N THR A 278 13.60 -32.17 13.65
CA THR A 278 13.01 -32.08 14.99
C THR A 278 11.48 -32.21 14.88
N SER A 279 11.00 -33.45 15.04
CA SER A 279 9.60 -33.87 15.25
C SER A 279 8.61 -33.77 14.07
N LYS A 280 7.59 -34.65 14.10
CA LYS A 280 6.52 -34.82 13.08
C LYS A 280 5.45 -33.72 13.10
N ASN A 281 5.55 -32.76 14.01
CA ASN A 281 4.58 -31.69 14.16
C ASN A 281 5.28 -30.38 13.79
N ALA A 282 5.14 -29.95 12.54
CA ALA A 282 5.50 -28.58 12.18
C ALA A 282 4.72 -27.62 13.11
N PRO A 283 5.34 -26.53 13.60
CA PRO A 283 4.61 -25.53 14.34
C PRO A 283 3.45 -25.01 13.47
N VAL A 284 2.21 -25.29 13.89
CA VAL A 284 1.00 -24.76 13.28
C VAL A 284 0.81 -23.37 13.86
N TYR A 285 1.09 -22.33 13.07
CA TYR A 285 0.72 -20.97 13.42
C TYR A 285 -0.57 -20.61 12.69
N GLN A 286 -1.55 -20.11 13.45
CA GLN A 286 -2.70 -19.46 12.86
C GLN A 286 -2.25 -18.10 12.35
N VAL A 287 -2.52 -17.82 11.08
CA VAL A 287 -2.46 -16.47 10.56
C VAL A 287 -3.57 -15.73 11.30
N ASP A 288 -3.21 -14.72 12.10
CA ASP A 288 -4.20 -13.83 12.70
C ASP A 288 -4.82 -13.04 11.54
N ASN A 289 -5.97 -13.51 11.05
CA ASN A 289 -6.80 -12.83 10.06
C ASN A 289 -7.30 -11.48 10.58
#